data_AF-A0A519J2X0-F1
#
_entry.id   AF-A0A519J2X0-F1
#
_cell.length_a   1.000
_cell.length_b   1.000
_cell.length_c   1.000
_cell.angle_alpha   90.00
_cell.angle_beta   90.00
_cell.angle_gamma   90.00
#
_symmetry.space_group_name_H-M   'P 1'
#
loop_
_entity.id
_entity.type
_entity.pdbx_description
1 polymer ?
#
loop_
_entity_poly.entity_id
_entity_poly.type
_entity_poly.pdbx_seq_one_letter_code
_entity_poly.pdbx_strand_id
1 'polypeptide(L)'
;MIKPSTRPAAALIRASALAVMLACAACGPSSDVDAQSGPASTGGGADTNPLDQMAGVESLGWLTTLNDLYPDEYSRLGAVVDHEVGSGSDVVAARTTLMEAFLPFMAKRKRSLRSAADELLVDYLRLNLAALEHLKTENPQACVEIAQGKLDPSTQLSQTAWTKTSEATAQLLKAAHGAEASPVARPDPTLTAEEQHKWFVEIGNAGATRRTAELLRDPAAAARASADELCQVRILLMKGALLSPPETAAKIVLAAG
;
A
#
# COMPACT_ATOMS: atom_id res chain seq x y z
N MET A 1 -17.73 -33.44 6.00
CA MET A 1 -16.53 -32.58 5.84
C MET A 1 -16.91 -31.33 5.07
N ILE A 2 -17.03 -30.19 5.75
CA ILE A 2 -17.34 -28.91 5.09
C ILE A 2 -16.02 -28.38 4.52
N LYS A 3 -15.94 -28.19 3.20
CA LYS A 3 -14.81 -27.53 2.53
C LYS A 3 -14.71 -26.10 3.09
N PRO A 4 -13.62 -25.70 3.78
CA PRO A 4 -13.47 -24.30 4.17
C PRO A 4 -13.40 -23.46 2.90
N SER A 5 -14.32 -22.52 2.73
CA SER A 5 -14.23 -21.52 1.67
C SER A 5 -13.09 -20.57 2.04
N THR A 6 -11.96 -20.71 1.34
CA THR A 6 -10.70 -19.97 1.55
C THR A 6 -10.64 -18.65 0.76
N ARG A 7 -11.66 -18.38 -0.06
CA ARG A 7 -11.85 -17.11 -0.76
C ARG A 7 -11.73 -15.85 0.12
N PRO A 8 -12.17 -15.84 1.40
CA PRO A 8 -12.06 -14.64 2.24
C PRO A 8 -10.62 -14.25 2.56
N ALA A 9 -9.73 -15.20 2.88
CA ALA A 9 -8.36 -14.90 3.33
C ALA A 9 -7.48 -14.35 2.19
N ALA A 10 -7.59 -14.92 0.99
CA ALA A 10 -6.95 -14.36 -0.20
C ALA A 10 -7.61 -13.04 -0.62
N ALA A 11 -8.95 -12.90 -0.49
CA ALA A 11 -9.70 -11.66 -0.72
C ALA A 11 -9.28 -10.51 0.22
N LEU A 12 -8.80 -10.86 1.41
CA LEU A 12 -8.34 -9.94 2.41
C LEU A 12 -6.98 -9.34 1.99
N ILE A 13 -5.93 -10.14 1.70
CA ILE A 13 -4.61 -9.58 1.29
C ILE A 13 -4.71 -8.68 0.04
N ARG A 14 -5.67 -8.95 -0.88
CA ARG A 14 -5.97 -8.12 -2.08
C ARG A 14 -6.12 -6.66 -1.75
N ALA A 15 -6.93 -6.43 -0.73
CA ALA A 15 -7.33 -5.11 -0.37
C ALA A 15 -6.10 -4.37 0.15
N SER A 16 -5.19 -5.01 0.89
CA SER A 16 -4.02 -4.39 1.52
C SER A 16 -2.97 -3.92 0.50
N ALA A 17 -2.81 -4.62 -0.63
CA ALA A 17 -1.92 -4.18 -1.69
C ALA A 17 -2.44 -3.01 -2.50
N LEU A 18 -3.71 -3.09 -2.88
CA LEU A 18 -4.40 -1.95 -3.47
C LEU A 18 -4.52 -0.77 -2.51
N ALA A 19 -4.56 -1.04 -1.23
CA ALA A 19 -4.81 -0.04 -0.23
C ALA A 19 -3.61 0.80 0.14
N VAL A 20 -2.43 0.21 0.20
CA VAL A 20 -1.17 0.96 0.31
C VAL A 20 -1.05 1.92 -0.89
N MET A 21 -1.40 1.45 -2.11
CA MET A 21 -1.44 2.31 -3.32
C MET A 21 -2.43 3.47 -3.21
N LEU A 22 -3.57 3.30 -2.51
CA LEU A 22 -4.60 4.34 -2.34
C LEU A 22 -4.36 5.21 -1.10
N ALA A 23 -3.71 4.68 -0.05
CA ALA A 23 -3.48 5.32 1.23
C ALA A 23 -2.25 6.23 1.26
N CYS A 24 -1.20 5.90 0.49
CA CYS A 24 -0.01 6.76 0.36
C CYS A 24 -0.25 8.06 -0.39
N ALA A 25 -1.35 8.12 -1.11
CA ALA A 25 -1.78 9.39 -1.64
C ALA A 25 -2.51 10.22 -0.56
N ALA A 26 -3.15 9.59 0.44
CA ALA A 26 -4.22 10.19 1.24
C ALA A 26 -3.82 11.20 2.28
N CYS A 27 -2.68 10.98 2.88
CA CYS A 27 -2.31 11.74 4.03
C CYS A 27 -0.79 11.88 3.99
N GLY A 28 -0.32 12.99 4.53
CA GLY A 28 1.08 13.18 4.88
C GLY A 28 1.08 13.90 6.22
N PRO A 29 2.21 13.98 6.93
CA PRO A 29 2.28 14.85 8.09
C PRO A 29 2.03 16.30 7.63
N SER A 30 1.07 16.98 8.26
CA SER A 30 0.80 18.41 8.03
C SER A 30 1.89 19.31 8.62
N SER A 31 2.74 18.77 9.51
CA SER A 31 3.66 19.52 10.36
C SER A 31 4.97 19.99 9.71
N ASP A 32 5.36 19.47 8.55
CA ASP A 32 6.68 19.77 7.98
C ASP A 32 6.67 20.88 6.92
N VAL A 33 5.51 21.23 6.34
CA VAL A 33 5.43 22.31 5.35
C VAL A 33 5.38 23.69 6.02
N ASP A 34 4.83 23.76 7.25
CA ASP A 34 4.78 25.01 8.01
C ASP A 34 6.14 25.39 8.65
N ALA A 35 7.05 24.42 8.83
CA ALA A 35 8.31 24.62 9.55
C ALA A 35 9.44 25.28 8.72
N GLN A 36 9.29 25.44 7.40
CA GLN A 36 10.27 26.13 6.55
C GLN A 36 9.93 27.61 6.25
N SER A 37 8.91 28.16 6.90
CA SER A 37 8.59 29.59 6.82
C SER A 37 9.50 30.44 7.72
N GLY A 38 10.80 30.50 7.39
CA GLY A 38 11.77 31.48 7.91
C GLY A 38 12.06 32.58 6.87
N PRO A 39 12.49 33.79 7.28
CA PRO A 39 12.19 35.02 6.55
C PRO A 39 12.92 35.14 5.20
N ALA A 40 12.16 35.69 4.25
CA ALA A 40 12.51 36.12 2.89
C ALA A 40 14.00 36.23 2.56
N SER A 41 14.46 35.35 1.67
CA SER A 41 15.60 35.60 0.79
C SER A 41 15.06 36.07 -0.56
N THR A 42 15.29 37.33 -0.87
CA THR A 42 15.04 37.95 -2.16
C THR A 42 15.99 37.36 -3.21
N GLY A 43 15.49 36.46 -4.06
CA GLY A 43 16.24 36.02 -5.23
C GLY A 43 15.53 34.95 -6.06
N GLY A 44 14.96 35.35 -7.20
CA GLY A 44 14.63 34.48 -8.33
C GLY A 44 13.46 33.53 -8.11
N GLY A 45 12.26 33.97 -8.51
CA GLY A 45 11.10 33.08 -8.66
C GLY A 45 11.39 31.99 -9.69
N ALA A 46 11.71 30.80 -9.20
CA ALA A 46 11.35 29.57 -9.88
C ALA A 46 10.00 29.16 -9.27
N ASP A 47 8.96 29.13 -10.10
CA ASP A 47 7.69 28.48 -9.77
C ASP A 47 7.99 27.00 -9.48
N THR A 48 8.30 26.68 -8.22
CA THR A 48 8.48 25.29 -7.81
C THR A 48 7.11 24.67 -7.71
N ASN A 49 6.87 23.64 -8.54
CA ASN A 49 5.63 22.88 -8.50
C ASN A 49 5.40 22.39 -7.04
N PRO A 50 4.20 22.55 -6.46
CA PRO A 50 3.87 21.99 -5.15
C PRO A 50 4.21 20.50 -5.03
N LEU A 51 4.19 19.77 -6.15
CA LEU A 51 4.63 18.37 -6.24
C LEU A 51 6.13 18.20 -5.95
N ASP A 52 6.98 19.11 -6.40
CA ASP A 52 8.44 19.06 -6.15
C ASP A 52 8.77 19.42 -4.70
N GLN A 53 7.99 20.32 -4.09
CA GLN A 53 8.09 20.61 -2.65
C GLN A 53 7.67 19.39 -1.81
N MET A 54 6.69 18.61 -2.29
CA MET A 54 6.26 17.36 -1.65
C MET A 54 7.25 16.20 -1.89
N ALA A 55 7.87 16.11 -3.06
CA ALA A 55 8.85 15.06 -3.39
C ALA A 55 10.16 15.16 -2.58
N GLY A 56 10.47 16.33 -2.02
CA GLY A 56 11.59 16.54 -1.10
C GLY A 56 11.35 16.02 0.33
N VAL A 57 10.13 15.58 0.65
CA VAL A 57 9.79 15.01 1.97
C VAL A 57 10.00 13.49 1.93
N GLU A 58 10.87 12.96 2.81
CA GLU A 58 11.20 11.52 2.88
C GLU A 58 9.94 10.63 3.02
N SER A 59 8.90 11.14 3.70
CA SER A 59 7.61 10.49 3.86
C SER A 59 6.81 10.28 2.56
N LEU A 60 7.25 10.87 1.44
CA LEU A 60 6.67 10.75 0.11
C LEU A 60 7.66 10.20 -0.94
N GLY A 61 8.68 9.44 -0.53
CA GLY A 61 9.66 8.83 -1.46
C GLY A 61 9.09 7.99 -2.62
N TRP A 62 7.81 7.60 -2.57
CA TRP A 62 7.10 7.03 -3.72
C TRP A 62 6.94 8.02 -4.90
N LEU A 63 6.86 9.34 -4.65
CA LEU A 63 6.81 10.38 -5.69
C LEU A 63 8.13 10.47 -6.46
N THR A 64 9.27 10.34 -5.76
CA THR A 64 10.58 10.24 -6.41
C THR A 64 10.62 9.02 -7.33
N THR A 65 10.15 7.86 -6.84
CA THR A 65 10.07 6.64 -7.65
C THR A 65 9.11 6.80 -8.84
N LEU A 66 8.01 7.54 -8.66
CA LEU A 66 7.08 7.85 -9.75
C LEU A 66 7.74 8.72 -10.82
N ASN A 67 8.46 9.77 -10.42
CA ASN A 67 9.18 10.64 -11.35
C ASN A 67 10.21 9.84 -12.17
N ASP A 68 10.97 8.98 -11.50
CA ASP A 68 12.02 8.18 -12.15
C ASP A 68 11.46 7.16 -13.15
N LEU A 69 10.36 6.49 -12.80
CA LEU A 69 9.81 5.37 -13.59
C LEU A 69 8.70 5.77 -14.56
N TYR A 70 8.00 6.87 -14.28
CA TYR A 70 6.83 7.36 -15.01
C TYR A 70 6.82 8.91 -15.06
N PRO A 71 7.85 9.54 -15.67
CA PRO A 71 8.00 11.00 -15.66
C PRO A 71 6.81 11.75 -16.28
N ASP A 72 6.18 11.17 -17.31
CA ASP A 72 4.98 11.73 -17.94
C ASP A 72 3.78 11.77 -16.97
N GLU A 73 3.62 10.71 -16.17
CA GLU A 73 2.57 10.67 -15.17
C GLU A 73 2.85 11.64 -14.02
N TYR A 74 4.10 11.68 -13.54
CA TYR A 74 4.52 12.64 -12.52
C TYR A 74 4.21 14.08 -12.97
N SER A 75 4.58 14.43 -14.21
CA SER A 75 4.28 15.73 -14.81
C SER A 75 2.77 16.00 -14.90
N ARG A 76 1.98 15.00 -15.30
CA ARG A 76 0.51 15.09 -15.36
C ARG A 76 -0.09 15.36 -13.98
N LEU A 77 0.37 14.67 -12.95
CA LEU A 77 -0.10 14.86 -11.58
C LEU A 77 0.25 16.26 -11.06
N GLY A 78 1.46 16.75 -11.35
CA GLY A 78 1.87 18.11 -11.00
C GLY A 78 0.93 19.15 -11.59
N ALA A 79 0.61 19.05 -12.88
CA ALA A 79 -0.33 19.95 -13.55
C ALA A 79 -1.75 19.89 -12.96
N VAL A 80 -2.21 18.73 -12.48
CA VAL A 80 -3.52 18.58 -11.83
C VAL A 80 -3.52 19.26 -10.46
N VAL A 81 -2.46 19.07 -9.66
CA VAL A 81 -2.31 19.74 -8.36
C VAL A 81 -2.26 21.25 -8.53
N ASP A 82 -1.46 21.74 -9.48
CA ASP A 82 -1.35 23.17 -9.81
C ASP A 82 -2.70 23.79 -10.21
N HIS A 83 -3.51 23.05 -10.99
CA HIS A 83 -4.80 23.52 -11.48
C HIS A 83 -5.88 23.57 -10.40
N GLU A 84 -6.01 22.51 -9.60
CA GLU A 84 -7.13 22.35 -8.65
C GLU A 84 -6.92 23.10 -7.34
N VAL A 85 -5.66 23.26 -6.90
CA VAL A 85 -5.34 23.94 -5.63
C VAL A 85 -4.98 25.41 -5.86
N GLY A 86 -4.55 25.76 -7.08
CA GLY A 86 -3.93 27.05 -7.38
C GLY A 86 -2.62 27.22 -6.62
N SER A 87 -1.98 28.39 -6.73
CA SER A 87 -0.76 28.74 -6.00
C SER A 87 -0.95 28.90 -4.48
N GLY A 88 -2.09 28.44 -3.94
CA GLY A 88 -2.46 28.53 -2.53
C GLY A 88 -1.95 27.33 -1.74
N SER A 89 -1.38 27.62 -0.57
CA SER A 89 -0.69 26.73 0.36
C SER A 89 -1.55 25.64 1.05
N ASP A 90 -2.68 25.21 0.48
CA ASP A 90 -3.48 24.12 1.05
C ASP A 90 -2.90 22.75 0.64
N VAL A 91 -1.87 22.35 1.38
CA VAL A 91 -1.17 21.07 1.23
C VAL A 91 -2.12 19.87 1.40
N VAL A 92 -3.18 20.00 2.20
CA VAL A 92 -4.15 18.91 2.42
C VAL A 92 -5.03 18.73 1.20
N ALA A 93 -5.50 19.83 0.60
CA ALA A 93 -6.20 19.80 -0.68
C ALA A 93 -5.30 19.26 -1.80
N ALA A 94 -4.04 19.71 -1.89
CA ALA A 94 -3.08 19.21 -2.87
C ALA A 94 -2.83 17.71 -2.77
N ARG A 95 -2.69 17.19 -1.55
CA ARG A 95 -2.56 15.75 -1.30
C ARG A 95 -3.80 15.00 -1.76
N THR A 96 -4.99 15.45 -1.36
CA THR A 96 -6.26 14.82 -1.72
C THR A 96 -6.44 14.76 -3.24
N THR A 97 -6.22 15.88 -3.93
CA THR A 97 -6.29 15.96 -5.40
C THR A 97 -5.26 15.03 -6.07
N LEU A 98 -4.01 15.05 -5.59
CA LEU A 98 -2.97 14.16 -6.07
C LEU A 98 -3.40 12.69 -5.95
N MET A 99 -4.11 12.32 -4.88
CA MET A 99 -4.70 10.98 -4.77
C MET A 99 -5.67 10.68 -5.86
N GLU A 100 -6.71 11.50 -5.99
CA GLU A 100 -7.86 11.19 -6.81
C GLU A 100 -7.41 11.06 -8.26
N ALA A 101 -6.41 11.86 -8.64
CA ALA A 101 -5.73 11.79 -9.92
C ALA A 101 -4.85 10.54 -10.09
N PHE A 102 -4.24 10.01 -9.02
CA PHE A 102 -3.34 8.87 -9.04
C PHE A 102 -4.04 7.50 -8.96
N LEU A 103 -5.21 7.38 -8.31
CA LEU A 103 -5.92 6.09 -8.18
C LEU A 103 -6.18 5.41 -9.55
N PRO A 104 -6.63 6.14 -10.60
CA PRO A 104 -6.84 5.56 -11.92
C PRO A 104 -5.57 5.02 -12.56
N PHE A 105 -4.43 5.67 -12.31
CA PHE A 105 -3.12 5.24 -12.84
C PHE A 105 -2.70 3.90 -12.25
N MET A 106 -2.82 3.74 -10.93
CA MET A 106 -2.52 2.47 -10.25
C MET A 106 -3.54 1.38 -10.59
N ALA A 107 -4.81 1.74 -10.74
CA ALA A 107 -5.84 0.80 -11.16
C ALA A 107 -5.55 0.14 -12.51
N LYS A 108 -5.01 0.90 -13.48
CA LYS A 108 -4.59 0.38 -14.79
C LYS A 108 -3.44 -0.62 -14.70
N ARG A 109 -2.54 -0.47 -13.71
CA ARG A 109 -1.33 -1.29 -13.52
C ARG A 109 -1.52 -2.56 -12.70
N LYS A 110 -2.73 -2.77 -12.17
CA LYS A 110 -3.12 -4.05 -11.53
C LYS A 110 -2.85 -5.26 -12.43
N ARG A 111 -3.05 -5.11 -13.74
CA ARG A 111 -2.79 -6.19 -14.70
C ARG A 111 -1.31 -6.44 -14.88
N SER A 112 -0.50 -5.39 -15.00
CA SER A 112 0.96 -5.46 -15.11
C SER A 112 1.56 -6.19 -13.91
N LEU A 113 1.10 -5.91 -12.69
CA LEU A 113 1.60 -6.57 -11.47
C LEU A 113 1.49 -8.11 -11.51
N ARG A 114 0.52 -8.67 -12.24
CA ARG A 114 0.37 -10.14 -12.38
C ARG A 114 1.56 -10.80 -13.09
N SER A 115 2.31 -10.04 -13.89
CA SER A 115 3.53 -10.47 -14.55
C SER A 115 4.79 -9.86 -13.93
N ALA A 116 4.72 -9.29 -12.71
CA ALA A 116 5.91 -8.85 -11.99
C ALA A 116 6.76 -10.04 -11.53
N ALA A 117 8.07 -9.81 -11.39
CA ALA A 117 8.99 -10.78 -10.83
C ALA A 117 8.62 -11.11 -9.37
N ASP A 118 8.78 -12.39 -8.99
CA ASP A 118 8.44 -12.88 -7.64
C ASP A 118 9.18 -12.08 -6.55
N GLU A 119 10.47 -11.81 -6.77
CA GLU A 119 11.33 -11.06 -5.83
C GLU A 119 10.76 -9.68 -5.49
N LEU A 120 10.30 -8.94 -6.51
CA LEU A 120 9.74 -7.60 -6.32
C LEU A 120 8.43 -7.63 -5.52
N LEU A 121 7.61 -8.67 -5.72
CA LEU A 121 6.35 -8.88 -5.00
C LEU A 121 6.59 -9.33 -3.55
N VAL A 122 7.63 -10.13 -3.31
CA VAL A 122 8.03 -10.54 -1.97
C VAL A 122 8.63 -9.37 -1.19
N ASP A 123 9.46 -8.53 -1.82
CA ASP A 123 9.96 -7.30 -1.20
C ASP A 123 8.84 -6.33 -0.84
N TYR A 124 7.86 -6.20 -1.74
CA TYR A 124 6.64 -5.46 -1.44
C TYR A 124 5.92 -6.01 -0.19
N LEU A 125 5.75 -7.33 -0.11
CA LEU A 125 5.11 -7.99 1.02
C LEU A 125 5.85 -7.72 2.35
N ARG A 126 7.19 -7.71 2.34
CA ARG A 126 8.01 -7.37 3.53
C ARG A 126 7.80 -5.93 3.99
N LEU A 127 7.84 -4.98 3.06
CA LEU A 127 7.65 -3.55 3.37
C LEU A 127 6.23 -3.28 3.88
N ASN A 128 5.23 -3.89 3.25
CA ASN A 128 3.85 -3.76 3.69
C ASN A 128 3.62 -4.38 5.09
N LEU A 129 4.22 -5.54 5.37
CA LEU A 129 4.17 -6.13 6.71
C LEU A 129 4.75 -5.18 7.76
N ALA A 130 5.92 -4.60 7.50
CA ALA A 130 6.55 -3.65 8.42
C ALA A 130 5.68 -2.40 8.66
N ALA A 131 4.99 -1.91 7.62
CA ALA A 131 4.03 -0.80 7.74
C ALA A 131 2.84 -1.18 8.63
N LEU A 132 2.22 -2.35 8.40
CA LEU A 132 1.07 -2.79 9.19
C LEU A 132 1.43 -3.11 10.64
N GLU A 133 2.60 -3.69 10.91
CA GLU A 133 3.06 -3.94 12.29
C GLU A 133 3.24 -2.65 13.07
N HIS A 134 3.79 -1.62 12.42
CA HIS A 134 3.90 -0.29 13.00
C HIS A 134 2.52 0.33 13.25
N LEU A 135 1.65 0.32 12.23
CA LEU A 135 0.28 0.84 12.32
C LEU A 135 -0.57 0.11 13.36
N LYS A 136 -0.38 -1.19 13.57
CA LYS A 136 -1.06 -1.92 14.64
C LYS A 136 -0.79 -1.30 16.01
N THR A 137 0.43 -0.84 16.23
CA THR A 137 0.84 -0.27 17.52
C THR A 137 0.35 1.18 17.66
N GLU A 138 0.39 1.92 16.57
CA GLU A 138 0.08 3.35 16.54
C GLU A 138 -1.42 3.65 16.38
N ASN A 139 -2.05 3.04 15.37
CA ASN A 139 -3.43 3.28 14.98
C ASN A 139 -4.02 2.01 14.31
N PRO A 140 -4.56 1.07 15.11
CA PRO A 140 -5.16 -0.17 14.59
C PRO A 140 -6.26 0.07 13.56
N GLN A 141 -7.01 1.18 13.68
CA GLN A 141 -8.05 1.54 12.73
C GLN A 141 -7.44 1.88 11.37
N ALA A 142 -6.41 2.73 11.34
CA ALA A 142 -5.66 3.03 10.11
C ALA A 142 -5.02 1.78 9.51
N CYS A 143 -4.52 0.83 10.32
CA CYS A 143 -4.05 -0.45 9.82
C CYS A 143 -5.13 -1.23 9.04
N VAL A 144 -6.36 -1.29 9.57
CA VAL A 144 -7.47 -1.98 8.91
C VAL A 144 -7.89 -1.27 7.63
N GLU A 145 -7.94 0.06 7.68
CA GLU A 145 -8.25 0.96 6.58
C GLU A 145 -7.24 0.86 5.43
N ILE A 146 -5.94 0.90 5.76
CA ILE A 146 -4.80 0.61 4.85
C ILE A 146 -4.76 -0.86 4.47
N ALA A 147 -5.40 -1.77 5.20
CA ALA A 147 -5.54 -3.14 4.73
C ALA A 147 -6.74 -3.32 3.78
N GLN A 148 -7.64 -2.35 3.69
CA GLN A 148 -8.90 -2.41 2.93
C GLN A 148 -8.95 -1.48 1.71
N GLY A 149 -8.10 -0.47 1.69
CA GLY A 149 -7.95 0.49 0.59
C GLY A 149 -8.83 1.69 0.74
N LYS A 150 -9.03 2.03 2.00
CA LYS A 150 -9.92 3.07 2.46
C LYS A 150 -9.22 3.73 3.63
N LEU A 151 -8.22 4.56 3.40
CA LEU A 151 -7.70 5.44 4.45
C LEU A 151 -8.46 6.76 4.34
N ASP A 152 -9.05 7.21 5.44
CA ASP A 152 -9.65 8.55 5.47
C ASP A 152 -8.52 9.60 5.27
N PRO A 153 -8.63 10.52 4.29
CA PRO A 153 -7.65 11.59 4.04
C PRO A 153 -7.40 12.54 5.22
N SER A 154 -8.27 12.50 6.24
CA SER A 154 -8.08 13.22 7.50
C SER A 154 -7.29 12.44 8.55
N THR A 155 -6.96 11.16 8.28
CA THR A 155 -6.23 10.30 9.23
C THR A 155 -4.82 10.82 9.42
N GLN A 156 -4.51 11.25 10.64
CA GLN A 156 -3.16 11.64 11.01
C GLN A 156 -2.36 10.38 11.37
N LEU A 157 -1.28 10.13 10.61
CA LEU A 157 -0.29 9.11 10.91
C LEU A 157 1.04 9.79 11.26
N SER A 158 1.83 9.13 12.10
CA SER A 158 3.20 9.53 12.39
C SER A 158 4.05 9.52 11.11
N GLN A 159 5.14 10.29 11.13
CA GLN A 159 6.11 10.30 10.04
C GLN A 159 6.66 8.90 9.75
N THR A 160 6.89 8.08 10.78
CA THR A 160 7.36 6.70 10.62
C THR A 160 6.35 5.82 9.88
N ALA A 161 5.06 5.92 10.22
CA ALA A 161 3.99 5.21 9.52
C ALA A 161 3.91 5.64 8.05
N TRP A 162 4.10 6.95 7.78
CA TRP A 162 4.17 7.47 6.42
C TRP A 162 5.31 6.88 5.62
N THR A 163 6.55 6.97 6.14
CA THR A 163 7.74 6.47 5.46
C THR A 163 7.59 5.00 5.10
N LYS A 164 7.14 4.15 6.04
CA LYS A 164 6.96 2.70 5.79
C LYS A 164 5.90 2.42 4.73
N THR A 165 4.78 3.13 4.76
CA THR A 165 3.71 2.96 3.76
C THR A 165 4.19 3.45 2.38
N SER A 166 4.96 4.55 2.35
CA SER A 166 5.55 5.15 1.15
C SER A 166 6.56 4.22 0.49
N GLU A 167 7.44 3.60 1.28
CA GLU A 167 8.39 2.57 0.79
C GLU A 167 7.65 1.39 0.15
N ALA A 168 6.59 0.89 0.80
CA ALA A 168 5.77 -0.18 0.25
C ALA A 168 5.11 0.23 -1.08
N THR A 169 4.66 1.47 -1.21
CA THR A 169 4.09 2.02 -2.46
C THR A 169 5.14 2.15 -3.56
N ALA A 170 6.32 2.68 -3.24
CA ALA A 170 7.45 2.78 -4.15
C ALA A 170 7.84 1.40 -4.72
N GLN A 171 7.85 0.36 -3.86
CA GLN A 171 8.16 -1.00 -4.29
C GLN A 171 7.10 -1.57 -5.26
N LEU A 172 5.82 -1.22 -5.09
CA LEU A 172 4.78 -1.58 -6.07
C LEU A 172 4.97 -0.88 -7.41
N LEU A 173 5.37 0.39 -7.42
CA LEU A 173 5.68 1.11 -8.67
C LEU A 173 6.83 0.44 -9.43
N LYS A 174 7.89 0.03 -8.71
CA LYS A 174 9.00 -0.75 -9.26
C LYS A 174 8.54 -2.10 -9.81
N ALA A 175 7.70 -2.82 -9.07
CA ALA A 175 7.15 -4.10 -9.52
C ALA A 175 6.30 -3.95 -10.80
N ALA A 176 5.44 -2.93 -10.85
CA ALA A 176 4.60 -2.66 -12.02
C ALA A 176 5.44 -2.25 -13.23
N HIS A 177 6.42 -1.35 -13.04
CA HIS A 177 7.30 -0.90 -14.12
C HIS A 177 8.15 -2.04 -14.67
N GLY A 178 8.76 -2.82 -13.77
CA GLY A 178 9.53 -4.01 -14.15
C GLY A 178 8.69 -5.02 -14.93
N ALA A 179 7.42 -5.21 -14.56
CA ALA A 179 6.51 -6.08 -15.28
C ALA A 179 6.10 -5.55 -16.67
N GLU A 180 6.00 -4.23 -16.83
CA GLU A 180 5.74 -3.58 -18.12
C GLU A 180 6.94 -3.71 -19.06
N ALA A 181 8.15 -3.57 -18.52
CA ALA A 181 9.39 -3.69 -19.28
C ALA A 181 9.80 -5.15 -19.57
N SER A 182 9.53 -6.08 -18.64
CA SER A 182 9.98 -7.47 -18.71
C SER A 182 8.99 -8.39 -17.99
N PRO A 183 7.88 -8.75 -18.65
CA PRO A 183 6.82 -9.54 -18.03
C PRO A 183 7.28 -10.99 -17.77
N VAL A 184 7.13 -11.43 -16.53
CA VAL A 184 7.32 -12.83 -16.15
C VAL A 184 6.07 -13.63 -16.53
N ALA A 185 6.25 -14.62 -17.40
CA ALA A 185 5.19 -15.55 -17.78
C ALA A 185 4.86 -16.46 -16.58
N ARG A 186 3.67 -16.28 -16.01
CA ARG A 186 3.17 -17.10 -14.89
C ARG A 186 1.95 -17.89 -15.38
N PRO A 187 2.02 -19.23 -15.49
CA PRO A 187 0.98 -20.04 -16.13
C PRO A 187 -0.37 -20.02 -15.37
N ASP A 188 -0.34 -19.75 -14.06
CA ASP A 188 -1.53 -19.48 -13.25
C ASP A 188 -1.13 -18.70 -11.97
N PRO A 189 -1.66 -17.48 -11.74
CA PRO A 189 -1.42 -16.75 -10.50
C PRO A 189 -2.27 -17.26 -9.32
N THR A 190 -3.17 -18.22 -9.52
CA THR A 190 -3.98 -18.79 -8.44
C THR A 190 -3.22 -19.83 -7.63
N LEU A 191 -3.54 -19.87 -6.34
CA LEU A 191 -2.98 -20.88 -5.43
C LEU A 191 -3.71 -22.21 -5.63
N THR A 192 -2.95 -23.27 -5.84
CA THR A 192 -3.44 -24.65 -5.77
C THR A 192 -3.97 -24.98 -4.37
N ALA A 193 -4.76 -26.05 -4.24
CA ALA A 193 -5.26 -26.49 -2.94
C ALA A 193 -4.12 -26.85 -1.95
N GLU A 194 -3.01 -27.38 -2.47
CA GLU A 194 -1.83 -27.70 -1.69
C GLU A 194 -1.12 -26.44 -1.20
N GLU A 195 -0.85 -25.47 -2.08
CA GLU A 195 -0.25 -24.19 -1.72
C GLU A 195 -1.12 -23.44 -0.69
N GLN A 196 -2.45 -23.48 -0.84
CA GLN A 196 -3.36 -22.90 0.15
C GLN A 196 -3.26 -23.61 1.50
N HIS A 197 -3.26 -24.94 1.52
CA HIS A 197 -3.14 -25.70 2.75
C HIS A 197 -1.82 -25.39 3.47
N LYS A 198 -0.71 -25.39 2.72
CA LYS A 198 0.61 -25.02 3.23
C LYS A 198 0.61 -23.61 3.81
N TRP A 199 0.05 -22.64 3.10
CA TRP A 199 -0.05 -21.27 3.60
C TRP A 199 -0.85 -21.17 4.92
N PHE A 200 -1.94 -21.93 5.08
CA PHE A 200 -2.66 -21.98 6.37
C PHE A 200 -1.83 -22.59 7.51
N VAL A 201 -1.00 -23.59 7.22
CA VAL A 201 -0.05 -24.12 8.20
C VAL A 201 0.96 -23.04 8.58
N GLU A 202 1.49 -22.30 7.61
CA GLU A 202 2.43 -21.22 7.88
C GLU A 202 1.81 -20.04 8.64
N ILE A 203 0.54 -19.73 8.39
CA ILE A 203 -0.21 -18.76 9.20
C ILE A 203 -0.28 -19.23 10.67
N GLY A 204 -0.46 -20.54 10.89
CA GLY A 204 -0.38 -21.16 12.22
C GLY A 204 1.01 -21.02 12.85
N ASN A 205 2.07 -21.31 12.10
CA ASN A 205 3.46 -21.13 12.54
C ASN A 205 3.79 -19.67 12.88
N ALA A 206 3.16 -18.72 12.20
CA ALA A 206 3.26 -17.29 12.50
C ALA A 206 2.51 -16.85 13.77
N GLY A 207 1.78 -17.77 14.44
CA GLY A 207 1.07 -17.51 15.69
C GLY A 207 -0.44 -17.35 15.56
N ALA A 208 -1.04 -17.75 14.44
CA ALA A 208 -2.49 -17.72 14.31
C ALA A 208 -3.18 -18.68 15.26
N THR A 209 -4.26 -18.19 15.87
CA THR A 209 -5.04 -18.93 16.86
C THR A 209 -6.37 -19.40 16.29
N ARG A 210 -7.13 -20.15 17.10
CA ARG A 210 -8.54 -20.47 16.78
C ARG A 210 -9.36 -19.21 16.52
N ARG A 211 -9.08 -18.11 17.23
CA ARG A 211 -9.74 -16.82 17.04
C ARG A 211 -9.41 -16.23 15.66
N THR A 212 -8.15 -16.30 15.21
CA THR A 212 -7.76 -15.89 13.85
C THR A 212 -8.55 -16.67 12.80
N ALA A 213 -8.66 -17.99 12.97
CA ALA A 213 -9.40 -18.84 12.04
C ALA A 213 -10.91 -18.56 12.03
N GLU A 214 -11.50 -18.22 13.18
CA GLU A 214 -12.90 -17.79 13.31
C GLU A 214 -13.14 -16.48 12.54
N LEU A 215 -12.30 -15.48 12.76
CA LEU A 215 -12.38 -14.17 12.11
C LEU A 215 -12.25 -14.25 10.58
N LEU A 216 -11.49 -15.22 10.05
CA LEU A 216 -11.35 -15.45 8.62
C LEU A 216 -12.56 -16.15 7.98
N ARG A 217 -13.37 -16.87 8.76
CA ARG A 217 -14.42 -17.77 8.25
C ARG A 217 -15.83 -17.27 8.51
N ASP A 218 -16.04 -16.53 9.60
CA ASP A 218 -17.35 -16.02 10.00
C ASP A 218 -17.43 -14.50 9.82
N PRO A 219 -18.20 -14.01 8.82
CA PRO A 219 -18.42 -12.59 8.61
C PRO A 219 -19.05 -11.88 9.82
N ALA A 220 -19.89 -12.56 10.60
CA ALA A 220 -20.52 -11.98 11.79
C ALA A 220 -19.52 -11.85 12.95
N ALA A 221 -18.55 -12.76 13.04
CA ALA A 221 -17.42 -12.61 13.97
C ALA A 221 -16.51 -11.45 13.54
N ALA A 222 -16.17 -11.37 12.24
CA ALA A 222 -15.35 -10.29 11.70
C ALA A 222 -15.99 -8.91 11.89
N ALA A 223 -17.31 -8.78 11.68
CA ALA A 223 -18.04 -7.52 11.85
C ALA A 223 -18.08 -7.02 13.31
N ARG A 224 -17.85 -7.91 14.29
CA ARG A 224 -17.82 -7.59 15.73
C ARG A 224 -16.41 -7.52 16.30
N ALA A 225 -15.39 -7.78 15.49
CA ALA A 225 -14.00 -7.78 15.92
C ALA A 225 -13.49 -6.35 16.09
N SER A 226 -12.53 -6.17 17.00
CA SER A 226 -11.85 -4.88 17.12
C SER A 226 -10.93 -4.62 15.92
N ALA A 227 -10.58 -3.36 15.69
CA ALA A 227 -9.61 -3.00 14.67
C ALA A 227 -8.23 -3.66 14.93
N ASP A 228 -7.85 -3.83 16.21
CA ASP A 228 -6.63 -4.53 16.60
C ASP A 228 -6.64 -6.01 16.18
N GLU A 229 -7.76 -6.71 16.42
CA GLU A 229 -7.94 -8.10 16.01
C GLU A 229 -7.88 -8.24 14.48
N LEU A 230 -8.56 -7.35 13.76
CA LEU A 230 -8.59 -7.37 12.30
C LEU A 230 -7.22 -7.07 11.69
N CYS A 231 -6.50 -6.08 12.24
CA CYS A 231 -5.13 -5.76 11.85
C CYS A 231 -4.17 -6.94 12.13
N GLN A 232 -4.27 -7.54 13.33
CA GLN A 232 -3.47 -8.71 13.70
C GLN A 232 -3.70 -9.90 12.75
N VAL A 233 -4.94 -10.16 12.35
CA VAL A 233 -5.25 -11.19 11.35
C VAL A 233 -4.49 -10.91 10.06
N ARG A 234 -4.40 -9.65 9.60
CA ARG A 234 -3.68 -9.31 8.37
C ARG A 234 -2.18 -9.51 8.47
N ILE A 235 -1.59 -9.08 9.58
CA ILE A 235 -0.17 -9.29 9.87
C ILE A 235 0.15 -10.79 9.84
N LEU A 236 -0.69 -11.64 10.44
CA LEU A 236 -0.50 -13.08 10.44
C LEU A 236 -0.63 -13.71 9.04
N LEU A 237 -1.57 -13.22 8.22
CA LEU A 237 -1.70 -13.66 6.83
C LEU A 237 -0.43 -13.35 6.01
N MET A 238 0.13 -12.14 6.18
CA MET A 238 1.37 -11.72 5.50
C MET A 238 2.61 -12.46 6.02
N LYS A 239 2.71 -12.69 7.33
CA LYS A 239 3.78 -13.52 7.92
C LYS A 239 3.74 -14.95 7.38
N GLY A 240 2.56 -15.57 7.34
CA GLY A 240 2.41 -16.90 6.75
C GLY A 240 2.78 -16.94 5.25
N ALA A 241 2.51 -15.85 4.52
CA ALA A 241 2.93 -15.75 3.13
C ALA A 241 4.46 -15.66 2.99
N LEU A 242 5.15 -14.89 3.84
CA LEU A 242 6.61 -14.80 3.85
C LEU A 242 7.34 -16.08 4.31
N LEU A 243 6.65 -16.96 5.04
CA LEU A 243 7.15 -18.29 5.38
C LEU A 243 6.98 -19.30 4.23
N SER A 244 6.20 -18.96 3.21
CA SER A 244 6.03 -19.79 2.01
C SER A 244 7.18 -19.56 1.01
N PRO A 245 7.43 -20.49 0.07
CA PRO A 245 8.38 -20.26 -1.02
C PRO A 245 8.08 -18.96 -1.80
N PRO A 246 9.10 -18.26 -2.34
CA PRO A 246 8.91 -16.96 -3.00
C PRO A 246 7.83 -16.96 -4.09
N GLU A 247 7.74 -18.00 -4.89
CA GLU A 247 6.73 -18.18 -5.94
C GLU A 247 5.31 -18.31 -5.36
N THR A 248 5.16 -18.98 -4.21
CA THR A 248 3.88 -19.07 -3.50
C THR A 248 3.54 -17.76 -2.82
N ALA A 249 4.52 -17.08 -2.21
CA ALA A 249 4.34 -15.76 -1.59
C ALA A 249 3.89 -14.72 -2.62
N ALA A 250 4.54 -14.68 -3.78
CA ALA A 250 4.14 -13.85 -4.90
C ALA A 250 2.73 -14.20 -5.40
N LYS A 251 2.40 -15.49 -5.55
CA LYS A 251 1.01 -15.90 -5.81
C LYS A 251 0.07 -15.47 -4.70
N ILE A 252 0.43 -15.43 -3.43
CA ILE A 252 -0.47 -14.91 -2.37
C ILE A 252 -0.73 -13.41 -2.56
N VAL A 253 0.28 -12.65 -3.00
CA VAL A 253 0.14 -11.24 -3.38
C VAL A 253 -0.71 -11.06 -4.65
N LEU A 254 -0.70 -12.03 -5.59
CA LEU A 254 -1.34 -11.93 -6.92
C LEU A 254 -2.67 -12.67 -7.12
N ALA A 255 -2.85 -13.84 -6.49
CA ALA A 255 -4.12 -14.55 -6.24
C ALA A 255 -5.09 -13.66 -5.45
N ALA A 256 -4.64 -12.46 -5.17
CA ALA A 256 -5.33 -11.31 -4.71
C ALA A 256 -5.98 -10.44 -5.84
N GLY A 257 -6.07 -10.91 -7.08
CA GLY A 257 -6.57 -10.15 -8.25
C GLY A 257 -7.86 -10.64 -8.90
#